data_AF-A0A091TDK3-F1
#
_entry.id   AF-A0A091TDK3-F1
#
_cell.length_a   1.000
_cell.length_b   1.000
_cell.length_c   1.000
_cell.angle_alpha   90.00
_cell.angle_beta   90.00
_cell.angle_gamma   90.00
#
_symmetry.space_group_name_H-M   'P 1'
#
loop_
_entity.id
_entity.type
_entity.pdbx_description
1 polymer ?
#
loop_
_entity_poly.entity_id
_entity_poly.type
_entity_poly.pdbx_seq_one_letter_code
_entity_poly.pdbx_strand_id
1 'polypeptide(L)'
;QFSFAEKWEHPHDTEVLGALDLGGASTQITFQPGVTIEDTNTSVFFRLYGTNYSLYTHSYLCYGQSQALKMLLADLHQGSPSSQQVSHPCYPKGYQENVTTADLYNSPCVRAPSTPSPTQVLTVTGTGDPAVCSTAIQKLFNFSCGANRTCGFNGVYQPPVRGQFFAFAGFYYTFHFLNLTSQQSLNDVNSTVQTFCKKHWAELVETFPQEKEYLHTYCSVAIYILTLLLDGYKFNEHTWSSIHFSQQAANTDIGWTLGFMLNFTNMIPTEALEHVKGHQPSLWAGAVSFIVLAIV
;
A
#
# COMPACT_ATOMS: atom_id res chain seq x y z
N GLN A 1 -5.36 12.76 -23.25
CA GLN A 1 -5.31 14.20 -23.60
C GLN A 1 -6.52 14.52 -24.47
N PHE A 2 -7.01 15.76 -24.44
CA PHE A 2 -8.04 16.22 -25.36
C PHE A 2 -7.34 16.67 -26.65
N SER A 3 -7.50 15.91 -27.73
CA SER A 3 -6.80 16.19 -29.00
C SER A 3 -7.40 17.40 -29.71
N PHE A 4 -6.64 17.97 -30.64
CA PHE A 4 -7.08 19.05 -31.54
C PHE A 4 -8.30 18.66 -32.42
N ALA A 5 -8.65 17.38 -32.45
CA ALA A 5 -9.82 16.84 -33.16
C ALA A 5 -11.06 16.67 -32.26
N GLU A 6 -11.10 17.28 -31.07
CA GLU A 6 -12.18 17.14 -30.07
C GLU A 6 -12.45 15.67 -29.69
N LYS A 7 -11.43 14.81 -29.80
CA LYS A 7 -11.53 13.38 -29.51
C LYS A 7 -10.80 13.07 -28.20
N TRP A 8 -11.47 12.30 -27.34
CA TRP A 8 -10.80 11.55 -26.28
C TRP A 8 -9.98 10.43 -26.93
N GLU A 9 -8.70 10.70 -27.16
CA GLU A 9 -7.77 9.68 -27.62
C GLU A 9 -7.34 8.85 -26.41
N HIS A 10 -7.50 7.53 -26.52
CA HIS A 10 -6.81 6.60 -25.64
C HIS A 10 -5.33 6.91 -25.77
N PRO A 11 -4.64 7.36 -24.71
CA PRO A 11 -3.24 7.70 -24.82
C PRO A 11 -2.49 6.47 -25.30
N HIS A 12 -1.68 6.63 -26.34
CA HIS A 12 -1.03 5.51 -27.02
C HIS A 12 -0.02 4.77 -26.13
N ASP A 13 0.37 5.35 -24.98
CA ASP A 13 1.26 4.75 -23.97
C ASP A 13 1.06 5.41 -22.59
N THR A 14 -0.15 5.43 -22.02
CA THR A 14 -0.26 5.80 -20.59
C THR A 14 0.13 4.63 -19.72
N GLU A 15 1.22 4.84 -18.99
CA GLU A 15 1.72 3.99 -17.92
C GLU A 15 0.59 3.67 -16.93
N VAL A 16 0.16 2.41 -16.89
CA VAL A 16 -0.76 1.93 -15.85
C VAL A 16 -0.02 2.04 -14.53
N LEU A 17 -0.51 2.93 -13.67
CA LEU A 17 0.09 3.16 -12.36
C LEU A 17 -0.19 1.95 -11.47
N GLY A 18 0.85 1.46 -10.82
CA GLY A 18 0.71 0.50 -9.74
C GLY A 18 0.04 1.13 -8.52
N ALA A 19 -0.56 0.30 -7.68
CA ALA A 19 -1.25 0.67 -6.46
C ALA A 19 -0.64 -0.08 -5.28
N LEU A 20 -0.21 0.67 -4.26
CA LEU A 20 0.26 0.17 -2.97
C LEU A 20 -0.69 0.69 -1.89
N ASP A 21 -1.46 -0.21 -1.30
CA ASP A 21 -2.43 0.10 -0.25
C ASP A 21 -1.92 -0.48 1.09
N LEU A 22 -1.92 0.33 2.14
CA LEU A 22 -1.60 -0.11 3.50
C LEU A 22 -2.78 0.21 4.42
N GLY A 23 -3.59 -0.81 4.68
CA GLY A 23 -4.66 -0.74 5.66
C GLY A 23 -4.20 -1.13 7.07
N GLY A 24 -5.15 -1.20 8.01
CA GLY A 24 -4.88 -1.65 9.38
C GLY A 24 -4.61 -3.16 9.48
N ALA A 25 -5.27 -3.98 8.65
CA ALA A 25 -5.21 -5.45 8.76
C ALA A 25 -4.55 -6.17 7.57
N SER A 26 -4.37 -5.50 6.44
CA SER A 26 -3.69 -6.05 5.27
C SER A 26 -2.99 -4.94 4.49
N THR A 27 -2.10 -5.34 3.59
CA THR A 27 -1.50 -4.46 2.57
C THR A 27 -1.61 -5.12 1.21
N GLN A 28 -1.79 -4.32 0.16
CA GLN A 28 -1.94 -4.78 -1.21
C GLN A 28 -0.87 -4.15 -2.10
N ILE A 29 -0.46 -4.91 -3.09
CA ILE A 29 0.35 -4.46 -4.22
C ILE A 29 -0.33 -4.93 -5.51
N THR A 30 -0.60 -4.00 -6.42
CA THR A 30 -1.18 -4.30 -7.75
C THR A 30 -0.45 -3.50 -8.81
N PHE A 31 0.00 -4.12 -9.90
CA PHE A 31 0.63 -3.40 -11.02
C PHE A 31 0.63 -4.24 -12.29
N GLN A 32 0.93 -3.61 -13.43
CA GLN A 32 1.15 -4.31 -14.69
C GLN A 32 2.65 -4.68 -14.83
N PRO A 33 3.02 -5.96 -14.72
CA PRO A 33 4.42 -6.36 -14.85
C PRO A 33 4.90 -6.28 -16.31
N GLY A 34 6.21 -6.11 -16.48
CA GLY A 34 6.86 -6.16 -17.81
C GLY A 34 7.19 -7.59 -18.29
N VAL A 35 6.76 -8.59 -17.53
CA VAL A 35 7.02 -10.02 -17.75
C VAL A 35 5.72 -10.80 -17.60
N THR A 36 5.69 -12.01 -18.13
CA THR A 36 4.57 -12.93 -17.92
C THR A 36 4.43 -13.26 -16.43
N ILE A 37 3.19 -13.28 -15.93
CA ILE A 37 2.89 -13.66 -14.56
C ILE A 37 2.93 -15.20 -14.47
N GLU A 38 3.88 -15.73 -13.68
CA GLU A 38 4.06 -17.18 -13.54
C GLU A 38 3.00 -17.84 -12.65
N ASP A 39 2.56 -17.16 -11.59
CA ASP A 39 1.50 -17.65 -10.70
C ASP A 39 0.14 -17.06 -11.11
N THR A 40 -0.68 -17.88 -11.75
CA THR A 40 -2.02 -17.48 -12.21
C THR A 40 -2.97 -17.07 -11.09
N ASN A 41 -2.74 -17.50 -9.84
CA ASN A 41 -3.56 -17.07 -8.70
C ASN A 41 -3.32 -15.61 -8.31
N THR A 42 -2.19 -15.05 -8.75
CA THR A 42 -1.82 -13.64 -8.56
C THR A 42 -2.08 -12.79 -9.80
N SER A 43 -2.62 -13.39 -10.86
CA SER A 43 -2.91 -12.72 -12.13
C SER A 43 -4.39 -12.35 -12.22
N VAL A 44 -4.66 -11.13 -12.65
CA VAL A 44 -6.02 -10.67 -12.99
C VAL A 44 -6.00 -10.07 -14.39
N PHE A 45 -7.01 -10.41 -15.18
CA PHE A 45 -7.20 -9.90 -16.53
C PHE A 45 -8.41 -8.99 -16.59
N PHE A 46 -8.25 -7.81 -17.20
CA PHE A 46 -9.34 -6.89 -17.50
C PHE A 46 -9.30 -6.44 -18.96
N ARG A 47 -10.47 -6.19 -19.53
CA ARG A 47 -10.61 -5.46 -20.80
C ARG A 47 -11.43 -4.21 -20.54
N LEU A 48 -10.79 -3.05 -20.61
CA LEU A 48 -11.38 -1.75 -20.29
C LEU A 48 -11.15 -0.81 -21.47
N TYR A 49 -12.20 -0.15 -21.93
CA TYR A 49 -12.16 0.80 -23.04
C TYR A 49 -11.50 0.26 -24.33
N GLY A 50 -11.64 -1.04 -24.60
CA GLY A 50 -11.07 -1.75 -25.76
C GLY A 50 -9.64 -2.27 -25.57
N THR A 51 -9.03 -2.01 -24.41
CA THR A 51 -7.64 -2.36 -24.09
C THR A 51 -7.58 -3.52 -23.10
N ASN A 52 -6.68 -4.48 -23.34
CA ASN A 52 -6.46 -5.62 -22.46
C ASN A 52 -5.36 -5.31 -21.44
N TYR A 53 -5.62 -5.62 -20.17
CA TYR A 53 -4.70 -5.44 -19.05
C TYR A 53 -4.48 -6.78 -18.35
N SER A 54 -3.22 -7.18 -18.20
CA SER A 54 -2.81 -8.31 -17.37
C SER A 54 -2.08 -7.76 -16.15
N LEU A 55 -2.70 -7.85 -14.99
CA LEU A 55 -2.23 -7.23 -13.76
C LEU A 55 -1.79 -8.32 -12.77
N TYR A 56 -0.67 -8.07 -12.09
CA TYR A 56 -0.34 -8.79 -10.87
C TYR A 56 -1.06 -8.12 -9.70
N THR A 57 -1.66 -8.90 -8.80
CA THR A 57 -2.22 -8.41 -7.55
C THR A 57 -2.01 -9.42 -6.42
N HIS A 58 -1.69 -8.92 -5.24
CA HIS A 58 -1.67 -9.74 -4.03
C HIS A 58 -2.06 -8.92 -2.80
N SER A 59 -2.69 -9.59 -1.84
CA SER A 59 -3.09 -9.04 -0.55
C SER A 59 -2.42 -9.83 0.57
N TYR A 60 -1.52 -9.18 1.30
CA TYR A 60 -0.86 -9.77 2.47
C TYR A 60 -1.72 -9.52 3.72
N LEU A 61 -2.63 -10.46 4.01
CA LEU A 61 -3.39 -10.45 5.26
C LEU A 61 -2.44 -10.50 6.47
N CYS A 62 -2.81 -9.81 7.55
CA CYS A 62 -2.00 -9.60 8.75
C CYS A 62 -0.81 -8.65 8.60
N TYR A 63 -0.49 -8.21 7.38
CA TYR A 63 0.56 -7.21 7.10
C TYR A 63 -0.04 -5.81 6.88
N GLY A 64 -1.21 -5.53 7.46
CA GLY A 64 -1.64 -4.15 7.67
C GLY A 64 -0.93 -3.56 8.89
N GLN A 65 -0.79 -2.24 8.94
CA GLN A 65 0.03 -1.58 9.96
C GLN A 65 -0.37 -1.96 11.39
N SER A 66 -1.66 -2.00 11.72
CA SER A 66 -2.12 -2.30 13.08
C SER A 66 -1.83 -3.75 13.48
N GLN A 67 -2.02 -4.70 12.55
CA GLN A 67 -1.73 -6.11 12.81
C GLN A 67 -0.21 -6.38 12.84
N ALA A 68 0.57 -5.71 12.00
CA ALA A 68 2.02 -5.79 12.02
C ALA A 68 2.62 -5.28 13.33
N LEU A 69 2.16 -4.14 13.84
CA LEU A 69 2.60 -3.63 15.15
C LEU A 69 2.18 -4.56 16.30
N LYS A 70 1.02 -5.21 16.18
CA LYS A 70 0.57 -6.19 17.17
C LYS A 70 1.43 -7.45 17.16
N MET A 71 1.81 -7.95 15.97
CA MET A 71 2.76 -9.05 15.82
C MET A 71 4.13 -8.68 16.38
N LEU A 72 4.61 -7.45 16.14
CA LEU A 72 5.85 -6.93 16.70
C LEU A 72 5.83 -6.96 18.23
N LEU A 73 4.78 -6.41 18.85
CA LEU A 73 4.66 -6.38 20.31
C LEU A 73 4.59 -7.80 20.90
N ALA A 74 3.94 -8.74 20.21
CA ALA A 74 3.89 -10.12 20.63
C ALA A 74 5.24 -10.85 20.53
N ASP A 75 6.00 -10.63 19.46
CA ASP A 75 7.37 -11.16 19.31
C ASP A 75 8.29 -10.63 20.42
N LEU A 76 8.23 -9.32 20.69
CA LEU A 76 8.99 -8.69 21.76
C LEU A 76 8.60 -9.21 23.15
N HIS A 77 7.31 -9.45 23.39
CA HIS A 77 6.84 -10.04 24.64
C HIS A 77 7.35 -11.48 24.81
N GLN A 78 7.29 -12.31 23.77
CA GLN A 78 7.79 -13.69 23.81
C GLN A 78 9.32 -13.77 23.98
N GLY A 79 10.05 -12.78 23.44
CA GLY A 79 11.48 -12.65 23.62
C GLY A 79 11.92 -11.97 24.92
N SER A 80 10.99 -11.47 25.74
CA SER A 80 11.32 -10.74 26.95
C SER A 80 11.76 -11.68 28.08
N PRO A 81 12.81 -11.34 28.85
CA PRO A 81 13.19 -12.10 30.04
C PRO A 81 12.16 -11.95 31.19
N SER A 82 11.30 -10.94 31.14
CA SER A 82 10.23 -10.70 32.11
C SER A 82 8.88 -10.97 31.49
N SER A 83 8.00 -11.69 32.21
CA SER A 83 6.64 -11.94 31.75
C SER A 83 5.77 -10.69 31.76
N GLN A 84 6.13 -9.63 32.48
CA GLN A 84 5.29 -8.42 32.66
C GLN A 84 5.88 -7.16 32.05
N GLN A 85 7.16 -7.17 31.65
CA GLN A 85 7.81 -6.00 31.07
C GLN A 85 8.22 -6.29 29.64
N VAL A 86 7.91 -5.35 28.74
CA VAL A 86 8.31 -5.44 27.34
C VAL A 86 9.11 -4.19 26.99
N SER A 87 10.34 -4.40 26.52
CA SER A 87 11.16 -3.32 25.98
C SER A 87 10.85 -3.17 24.49
N HIS A 88 10.37 -2.00 24.08
CA HIS A 88 9.92 -1.75 22.72
C HIS A 88 10.89 -0.81 21.99
N PRO A 89 11.76 -1.32 21.11
CA PRO A 89 12.82 -0.54 20.47
C PRO A 89 12.28 0.55 19.54
N CYS A 90 11.12 0.32 18.93
CA CYS A 90 10.49 1.25 18.00
C CYS A 90 9.68 2.36 18.68
N TYR A 91 9.39 2.24 19.98
CA TYR A 91 8.68 3.29 20.70
C TYR A 91 9.67 4.35 21.19
N PRO A 92 9.25 5.63 21.25
CA PRO A 92 10.12 6.71 21.71
C PRO A 92 10.68 6.47 23.10
N LYS A 93 11.91 6.91 23.33
CA LYS A 93 12.57 6.74 24.63
C LYS A 93 11.77 7.44 25.73
N GLY A 94 11.41 6.68 26.77
CA GLY A 94 10.64 7.18 27.92
C GLY A 94 9.12 7.14 27.74
N TYR A 95 8.61 6.66 26.60
CA TYR A 95 7.20 6.31 26.46
C TYR A 95 6.89 5.06 27.28
N GLN A 96 5.73 5.03 27.93
CA GLN A 96 5.21 3.85 28.63
C GLN A 96 3.72 3.71 28.40
N GLU A 97 3.27 2.47 28.22
CA GLU A 97 1.87 2.10 28.20
C GLU A 97 1.64 0.74 28.89
N ASN A 98 0.40 0.49 29.29
CA ASN A 98 -0.03 -0.79 29.83
C ASN A 98 -0.94 -1.48 28.82
N VAL A 99 -0.59 -2.70 28.45
CA VAL A 99 -1.34 -3.52 27.48
C VAL A 99 -1.74 -4.83 28.14
N THR A 100 -2.99 -5.25 28.00
CA THR A 100 -3.41 -6.56 28.53
C THR A 100 -2.99 -7.67 27.57
N THR A 101 -2.66 -8.85 28.10
CA THR A 101 -2.42 -10.05 27.27
C THR A 101 -3.65 -10.42 26.45
N ALA A 102 -4.86 -10.20 26.98
CA ALA A 102 -6.10 -10.39 26.25
C ALA A 102 -6.14 -9.51 24.99
N ASP A 103 -5.82 -8.21 25.12
CA ASP A 103 -5.80 -7.29 23.99
C ASP A 103 -4.68 -7.62 23.01
N LEU A 104 -3.49 -7.98 23.49
CA LEU A 104 -2.36 -8.33 22.64
C LEU A 104 -2.62 -9.58 21.79
N TYR A 105 -3.32 -10.58 22.35
CA TYR A 105 -3.52 -11.88 21.71
C TYR A 105 -4.94 -12.08 21.12
N ASN A 106 -5.81 -11.06 21.11
CA ASN A 106 -7.17 -11.15 20.54
C ASN A 106 -7.25 -11.10 19.00
N SER A 107 -6.15 -11.36 18.28
CA SER A 107 -6.11 -11.29 16.81
C SER A 107 -5.68 -12.63 16.21
N PRO A 108 -6.31 -13.09 15.11
CA PRO A 108 -5.85 -14.26 14.37
C PRO A 108 -4.43 -14.10 13.79
N CYS A 109 -3.94 -12.86 13.69
CA CYS A 109 -2.59 -12.56 13.20
C CYS A 109 -1.49 -12.82 14.23
N VAL A 110 -1.85 -13.03 15.50
CA VAL A 110 -0.88 -13.21 16.58
C VAL A 110 -1.09 -14.58 17.20
N ARG A 111 -0.04 -15.39 17.24
CA ARG A 111 -0.09 -16.68 17.93
C ARG A 111 -0.04 -16.45 19.43
N ALA A 112 -1.14 -16.80 20.12
CA ALA A 112 -1.21 -16.77 21.57
C ALA A 112 -0.30 -17.86 22.18
N PRO A 113 0.39 -17.59 23.30
CA PRO A 113 1.04 -18.62 24.10
C PRO A 113 0.00 -19.64 24.59
N SER A 114 0.42 -20.87 24.88
CA SER A 114 -0.48 -21.97 25.26
C SER A 114 -1.33 -21.70 26.53
N THR A 115 -0.90 -20.79 27.40
CA THR A 115 -1.63 -20.39 28.61
C THR A 115 -1.48 -18.87 28.86
N PRO A 116 -2.16 -18.00 28.10
CA PRO A 116 -2.19 -16.59 28.43
C PRO A 116 -3.07 -16.43 29.67
N SER A 117 -2.54 -15.87 30.75
CA SER A 117 -3.41 -15.43 31.85
C SER A 117 -4.21 -14.23 31.32
N PRO A 118 -5.56 -14.29 31.20
CA PRO A 118 -6.34 -13.24 30.54
C PRO A 118 -6.28 -11.88 31.23
N THR A 119 -5.84 -11.85 32.49
CA THR A 119 -5.79 -10.65 33.34
C THR A 119 -4.39 -10.07 33.50
N GLN A 120 -3.39 -10.64 32.82
CA GLN A 120 -2.02 -10.17 32.92
C GLN A 120 -1.85 -8.84 32.17
N VAL A 121 -1.35 -7.84 32.89
CA VAL A 121 -1.00 -6.53 32.35
C VAL A 121 0.50 -6.50 32.07
N LEU A 122 0.85 -6.09 30.86
CA LEU A 122 2.21 -5.88 30.39
C LEU A 122 2.51 -4.38 30.44
N THR A 123 3.64 -4.00 31.02
CA THR A 123 4.16 -2.64 30.93
C THR A 123 5.15 -2.58 29.76
N VAL A 124 4.76 -1.85 28.72
CA VAL A 124 5.58 -1.66 27.52
C VAL A 124 6.36 -0.36 27.67
N THR A 125 7.68 -0.41 27.53
CA THR A 125 8.57 0.75 27.68
C THR A 125 9.37 1.00 26.40
N GLY A 126 9.25 2.20 25.85
CA GLY A 126 10.00 2.60 24.66
C GLY A 126 11.45 2.93 24.93
N THR A 127 12.35 2.43 24.07
CA THR A 127 13.80 2.68 24.19
C THR A 127 14.37 3.60 23.12
N GLY A 128 13.66 3.82 22.01
CA GLY A 128 14.09 4.71 20.92
C GLY A 128 15.35 4.23 20.20
N ASP A 129 15.43 2.95 19.87
CA ASP A 129 16.57 2.34 19.15
C ASP A 129 16.15 1.89 17.74
N PRO A 130 16.41 2.69 16.69
CA PRO A 130 15.96 2.36 15.34
C PRO A 130 16.68 1.16 14.72
N ALA A 131 17.90 0.83 15.14
CA ALA A 131 18.63 -0.32 14.61
C ALA A 131 18.05 -1.63 15.15
N VAL A 132 17.80 -1.67 16.46
CA VAL A 132 17.11 -2.81 17.11
C VAL A 132 15.67 -2.90 16.62
N CYS A 133 15.00 -1.77 16.41
CA CYS A 133 13.65 -1.73 15.84
C CYS A 133 13.59 -2.34 14.43
N SER A 134 14.51 -1.94 13.55
CA SER A 134 14.59 -2.48 12.18
C SER A 134 14.78 -3.99 12.21
N THR A 135 15.67 -4.48 13.08
CA THR A 135 15.89 -5.93 13.26
C THR A 135 14.63 -6.64 13.76
N ALA A 136 13.90 -6.05 14.71
CA ALA A 136 12.66 -6.64 15.24
C ALA A 136 11.55 -6.68 14.19
N ILE A 137 11.41 -5.62 13.38
CA ILE A 137 10.42 -5.56 12.29
C ILE A 137 10.77 -6.56 11.18
N GLN A 138 12.04 -6.71 10.81
CA GLN A 138 12.47 -7.67 9.79
C GLN A 138 12.11 -9.12 10.14
N LYS A 139 12.09 -9.48 11.44
CA LYS A 139 11.68 -10.83 11.89
C LYS A 139 10.22 -11.16 11.59
N LEU A 140 9.37 -10.16 11.37
CA LEU A 140 7.97 -10.38 11.00
C LEU A 140 7.80 -10.97 9.59
N PHE A 141 8.86 -10.91 8.78
CA PHE A 141 8.84 -11.33 7.39
C PHE A 141 9.76 -12.54 7.20
N ASN A 142 9.36 -13.45 6.32
CA ASN A 142 10.28 -14.41 5.73
C ASN A 142 10.64 -13.98 4.32
N PHE A 143 11.83 -13.41 4.13
CA PHE A 143 12.30 -12.96 2.82
C PHE A 143 12.89 -14.10 1.94
N SER A 144 12.88 -15.34 2.44
CA SER A 144 13.36 -16.49 1.66
C SER A 144 12.39 -16.82 0.53
N CYS A 145 12.89 -16.86 -0.70
CA CYS A 145 12.14 -17.33 -1.87
C CYS A 145 12.49 -18.80 -2.17
N GLY A 146 11.55 -19.53 -2.75
CA GLY A 146 11.84 -20.85 -3.32
C GLY A 146 12.87 -20.75 -4.44
N ALA A 147 13.62 -21.84 -4.69
CA ALA A 147 14.66 -21.86 -5.73
C ALA A 147 14.07 -21.44 -7.09
N ASN A 148 14.78 -20.54 -7.78
CA ASN A 148 14.45 -20.03 -9.12
C ASN A 148 13.10 -19.30 -9.26
N ARG A 149 12.60 -18.66 -8.19
CA ARG A 149 11.38 -17.82 -8.27
C ARG A 149 11.60 -16.45 -7.64
N THR A 150 11.06 -15.42 -8.28
CA THR A 150 10.94 -14.10 -7.66
C THR A 150 9.77 -14.11 -6.68
N CYS A 151 9.97 -13.55 -5.50
CA CYS A 151 8.94 -13.48 -4.48
C CYS A 151 9.02 -12.14 -3.75
N GLY A 152 7.90 -11.72 -3.16
CA GLY A 152 7.90 -10.61 -2.22
C GLY A 152 8.46 -11.08 -0.88
N PHE A 153 7.56 -11.63 -0.05
CA PHE A 153 7.91 -12.29 1.20
C PHE A 153 6.94 -13.44 1.50
N ASN A 154 7.26 -14.25 2.51
CA ASN A 154 6.53 -15.47 2.90
C ASN A 154 6.33 -16.48 1.77
N GLY A 155 7.27 -16.53 0.81
CA GLY A 155 7.21 -17.42 -0.34
C GLY A 155 6.15 -17.05 -1.38
N VAL A 156 5.51 -15.87 -1.28
CA VAL A 156 4.50 -15.40 -2.23
C VAL A 156 5.19 -14.88 -3.49
N TYR A 157 4.85 -15.48 -4.64
CA TYR A 157 5.35 -15.03 -5.95
C TYR A 157 5.07 -13.56 -6.18
N GLN A 158 6.06 -12.83 -6.68
CA GLN A 158 5.91 -11.44 -7.12
C GLN A 158 6.86 -11.19 -8.30
N PRO A 159 6.38 -10.65 -9.43
CA PRO A 159 7.27 -10.23 -10.52
C PRO A 159 8.08 -8.98 -10.13
N PRO A 160 9.20 -8.68 -10.82
CA PRO A 160 9.92 -7.42 -10.60
C PRO A 160 8.99 -6.21 -10.75
N VAL A 161 9.07 -5.27 -9.81
CA VAL A 161 8.29 -4.03 -9.86
C VAL A 161 8.67 -3.22 -11.10
N ARG A 162 7.67 -2.64 -11.76
CA ARG A 162 7.84 -1.85 -12.97
C ARG A 162 6.84 -0.71 -13.00
N GLY A 163 7.31 0.43 -13.48
CA GLY A 163 6.53 1.63 -13.71
C GLY A 163 6.34 2.47 -12.45
N GLN A 164 5.49 3.48 -12.56
CA GLN A 164 5.12 4.37 -11.46
C GLN A 164 4.04 3.74 -10.56
N PHE A 165 4.05 4.08 -9.27
CA PHE A 165 3.13 3.58 -8.26
C PHE A 165 2.53 4.73 -7.45
N PHE A 166 1.26 4.63 -7.09
CA PHE A 166 0.70 5.38 -5.97
C PHE A 166 0.75 4.54 -4.70
N ALA A 167 1.33 5.11 -3.63
CA ALA A 167 1.26 4.58 -2.28
C ALA A 167 0.33 5.46 -1.44
N PHE A 168 -0.77 4.88 -0.96
CA PHE A 168 -1.85 5.61 -0.29
C PHE A 168 -2.23 4.95 1.05
N ALA A 169 -3.26 5.49 1.71
CA ALA A 169 -3.68 5.08 3.04
C ALA A 169 -2.51 5.14 4.06
N GLY A 170 -2.23 4.05 4.78
CA GLY A 170 -1.20 4.00 5.82
C GLY A 170 0.20 4.41 5.37
N PHE A 171 0.53 4.17 4.09
CA PHE A 171 1.77 4.66 3.48
C PHE A 171 1.83 6.19 3.50
N TYR A 172 0.77 6.84 3.02
CA TYR A 172 0.69 8.29 2.90
C TYR A 172 0.68 8.97 4.28
N TYR A 173 -0.19 8.57 5.20
CA TYR A 173 -0.38 9.31 6.46
C TYR A 173 0.90 9.35 7.32
N THR A 174 1.60 8.22 7.42
CA THR A 174 2.87 8.13 8.17
C THR A 174 3.95 9.01 7.54
N PHE A 175 4.12 8.91 6.22
CA PHE A 175 5.15 9.68 5.53
C PHE A 175 4.80 11.16 5.44
N HIS A 176 3.52 11.51 5.33
CA HIS A 176 3.06 12.89 5.36
C HIS A 176 3.38 13.55 6.70
N PHE A 177 3.12 12.87 7.83
CA PHE A 177 3.51 13.36 9.16
C PHE A 177 5.02 13.63 9.26
N LEU A 178 5.85 12.76 8.68
CA LEU A 178 7.31 12.92 8.66
C LEU A 178 7.82 13.89 7.57
N ASN A 179 6.91 14.50 6.79
CA ASN A 179 7.23 15.33 5.63
C ASN A 179 8.08 14.59 4.56
N LEU A 180 7.73 13.34 4.26
CA LEU A 180 8.44 12.41 3.35
C LEU A 180 7.63 12.06 2.09
N THR A 181 6.66 12.88 1.71
CA THR A 181 5.81 12.67 0.52
C THR A 181 6.27 13.46 -0.72
N SER A 182 7.33 14.25 -0.60
CA SER A 182 7.82 15.16 -1.66
C SER A 182 8.92 14.56 -2.52
N GLN A 183 8.85 13.24 -2.79
CA GLN A 183 9.81 12.48 -3.61
C GLN A 183 11.28 12.64 -3.19
N GLN A 184 11.54 12.66 -1.88
CA GLN A 184 12.90 12.71 -1.36
C GLN A 184 13.69 11.45 -1.72
N SER A 185 15.02 11.57 -1.73
CA SER A 185 15.89 10.40 -1.95
C SER A 185 15.72 9.36 -0.85
N LEU A 186 15.97 8.09 -1.16
CA LEU A 186 15.86 7.02 -0.16
C LEU A 186 16.78 7.26 1.04
N ASN A 187 17.95 7.88 0.83
CA ASN A 187 18.86 8.24 1.90
C ASN A 187 18.29 9.32 2.84
N ASP A 188 17.62 10.33 2.29
CA ASP A 188 16.96 11.38 3.08
C ASP A 188 15.80 10.82 3.90
N VAL A 189 15.02 9.91 3.30
CA VAL A 189 13.94 9.19 3.98
C VAL A 189 14.52 8.36 5.13
N ASN A 190 15.53 7.54 4.87
CA ASN A 190 16.19 6.72 5.89
C ASN A 190 16.75 7.59 7.04
N SER A 191 17.49 8.65 6.72
CA SER A 191 18.08 9.52 7.74
C SER A 191 17.02 10.25 8.58
N THR A 192 15.91 10.68 7.96
CA THR A 192 14.79 11.31 8.65
C THR A 192 14.12 10.34 9.63
N VAL A 193 13.80 9.12 9.17
CA VAL A 193 13.19 8.08 10.02
C VAL A 193 14.11 7.71 11.18
N GLN A 194 15.40 7.47 10.90
CA GLN A 194 16.41 7.14 11.92
C GLN A 194 16.56 8.24 12.97
N THR A 195 16.48 9.50 12.55
CA THR A 195 16.58 10.66 13.46
C THR A 195 15.31 10.79 14.31
N PHE A 196 14.13 10.67 13.69
CA PHE A 196 12.85 10.73 14.38
C PHE A 196 12.73 9.65 15.47
N CYS A 197 13.11 8.41 15.15
CA CYS A 197 13.05 7.27 16.06
C CYS A 197 13.92 7.40 17.33
N LYS A 198 14.94 8.28 17.32
CA LYS A 198 15.81 8.52 18.48
C LYS A 198 15.27 9.59 19.44
N LYS A 199 14.18 10.27 19.08
CA LYS A 199 13.60 11.34 19.91
C LYS A 199 13.01 10.79 21.20
N HIS A 200 13.04 11.63 22.23
CA HIS A 200 12.43 11.33 23.51
C HIS A 200 10.92 11.60 23.48
N TRP A 201 10.15 10.84 24.26
CA TRP A 201 8.70 11.02 24.33
C TRP A 201 8.28 12.43 24.74
N ALA A 202 8.96 13.02 25.72
CA ALA A 202 8.67 14.38 26.19
C ALA A 202 8.83 15.43 25.08
N GLU A 203 9.92 15.35 24.32
CA GLU A 203 10.20 16.23 23.17
C GLU A 203 9.14 16.07 22.07
N LEU A 204 8.76 14.82 21.77
CA LEU A 204 7.74 14.54 20.76
C LEU A 204 6.40 15.16 21.14
N VAL A 205 5.93 14.97 22.39
CA VAL A 205 4.63 15.51 22.84
C VAL A 205 4.63 17.04 22.84
N GLU A 206 5.74 17.67 23.18
CA GLU A 206 5.88 19.12 23.12
C GLU A 206 5.83 19.64 21.68
N THR A 207 6.48 18.92 20.75
CA THR A 207 6.57 19.33 19.33
C THR A 207 5.26 19.04 18.56
N PHE A 208 4.60 17.93 18.86
CA PHE A 208 3.43 17.43 18.13
C PHE A 208 2.24 17.12 19.06
N PRO A 209 1.73 18.10 19.81
CA PRO A 209 0.69 17.86 20.81
C PRO A 209 -0.63 17.34 20.23
N GLN A 210 -0.95 17.72 18.98
CA GLN A 210 -2.16 17.29 18.28
C GLN A 210 -2.14 15.82 17.85
N GLU A 211 -0.94 15.22 17.74
CA GLU A 211 -0.73 13.86 17.24
C GLU A 211 -0.52 12.84 18.37
N LYS A 212 -0.66 13.27 19.63
CA LYS A 212 -0.25 12.53 20.83
C LYS A 212 -0.77 11.08 20.88
N GLU A 213 -1.98 10.83 20.40
CA GLU A 213 -2.59 9.50 20.36
C GLU A 213 -1.76 8.50 19.53
N TYR A 214 -1.28 8.93 18.35
CA TYR A 214 -0.56 8.07 17.41
C TYR A 214 0.96 8.23 17.46
N LEU A 215 1.44 9.28 18.14
CA LEU A 215 2.82 9.74 18.10
C LEU A 215 3.86 8.67 18.44
N HIS A 216 3.53 7.79 19.38
CA HIS A 216 4.39 6.69 19.81
C HIS A 216 4.57 5.60 18.73
N THR A 217 3.68 5.53 17.74
CA THR A 217 3.69 4.51 16.69
C THR A 217 4.44 4.91 15.42
N TYR A 218 4.60 6.22 15.13
CA TYR A 218 5.15 6.69 13.85
C TYR A 218 6.53 6.11 13.52
N CYS A 219 7.42 5.96 14.51
CA CYS A 219 8.72 5.32 14.28
C CYS A 219 8.55 3.85 13.83
N SER A 220 7.72 3.09 14.55
CA SER A 220 7.42 1.69 14.21
C SER A 220 6.83 1.56 12.81
N VAL A 221 5.85 2.40 12.46
CA VAL A 221 5.19 2.34 11.14
C VAL A 221 6.13 2.81 10.03
N ALA A 222 6.98 3.81 10.26
CA ALA A 222 7.92 4.29 9.25
C ALA A 222 8.99 3.23 8.91
N ILE A 223 9.57 2.58 9.94
CA ILE A 223 10.52 1.47 9.73
C ILE A 223 9.81 0.27 9.09
N TYR A 224 8.55 0.01 9.46
CA TYR A 224 7.73 -1.03 8.84
C TYR A 224 7.48 -0.77 7.34
N ILE A 225 7.11 0.46 6.97
CA ILE A 225 6.91 0.87 5.57
C ILE A 225 8.21 0.68 4.78
N LEU A 226 9.35 1.12 5.30
CA LEU A 226 10.65 0.95 4.63
C LEU A 226 10.99 -0.52 4.43
N THR A 227 10.80 -1.36 5.45
CA THR A 227 11.02 -2.80 5.37
C THR A 227 10.07 -3.44 4.34
N LEU A 228 8.78 -3.07 4.36
CA LEU A 228 7.79 -3.59 3.43
C LEU A 228 8.10 -3.20 1.99
N LEU A 229 8.48 -1.95 1.72
CA LEU A 229 8.77 -1.49 0.35
C LEU A 229 10.09 -2.07 -0.18
N LEU A 230 11.16 -2.01 0.61
CA LEU A 230 12.50 -2.39 0.18
C LEU A 230 12.72 -3.91 0.23
N ASP A 231 12.47 -4.51 1.39
CA ASP A 231 12.73 -5.93 1.61
C ASP A 231 11.53 -6.79 1.18
N GLY A 232 10.30 -6.31 1.36
CA GLY A 232 9.08 -7.01 0.98
C GLY A 232 8.78 -6.92 -0.51
N TYR A 233 8.49 -5.71 -1.01
CA TYR A 233 8.09 -5.46 -2.40
C TYR A 233 9.27 -5.29 -3.36
N LYS A 234 10.51 -5.35 -2.86
CA LYS A 234 11.74 -5.33 -3.66
C LYS A 234 11.95 -4.03 -4.44
N PHE A 235 11.40 -2.91 -3.96
CA PHE A 235 11.88 -1.60 -4.41
C PHE A 235 13.33 -1.40 -3.95
N ASN A 236 14.11 -0.67 -4.72
CA ASN A 236 15.51 -0.36 -4.42
C ASN A 236 15.83 1.09 -4.80
N GLU A 237 17.08 1.50 -4.63
CA GLU A 237 17.51 2.88 -4.94
C GLU A 237 17.13 3.35 -6.34
N HIS A 238 17.12 2.45 -7.34
CA HIS A 238 16.80 2.80 -8.73
C HIS A 238 15.29 2.89 -8.99
N THR A 239 14.48 2.17 -8.23
CA THR A 239 13.01 2.15 -8.40
C THR A 239 12.30 2.99 -7.35
N TRP A 240 13.01 3.53 -6.35
CA TRP A 240 12.43 4.33 -5.26
C TRP A 240 11.66 5.54 -5.79
N SER A 241 12.24 6.25 -6.75
CA SER A 241 11.63 7.44 -7.35
C SER A 241 10.35 7.16 -8.15
N SER A 242 9.99 5.88 -8.35
CA SER A 242 8.74 5.53 -9.02
C SER A 242 7.54 5.48 -8.07
N ILE A 243 7.74 5.63 -6.75
CA ILE A 243 6.68 5.62 -5.75
C ILE A 243 6.22 7.06 -5.44
N HIS A 244 4.94 7.33 -5.63
CA HIS A 244 4.27 8.58 -5.30
C HIS A 244 3.38 8.38 -4.08
N PHE A 245 3.78 8.92 -2.93
CA PHE A 245 2.97 8.89 -1.72
C PHE A 245 1.87 9.95 -1.82
N SER A 246 0.62 9.54 -2.01
CA SER A 246 -0.50 10.48 -2.20
C SER A 246 -1.79 9.98 -1.55
N GLN A 247 -2.59 10.90 -1.04
CA GLN A 247 -3.95 10.63 -0.61
C GLN A 247 -4.96 10.80 -1.74
N GLN A 248 -4.70 11.70 -2.70
CA GLN A 248 -5.68 12.14 -3.68
C GLN A 248 -5.13 12.19 -5.10
N ALA A 249 -6.00 11.90 -6.05
CA ALA A 249 -5.78 12.16 -7.48
C ALA A 249 -6.99 12.93 -8.00
N ALA A 250 -6.75 14.08 -8.64
CA ALA A 250 -7.81 14.97 -9.15
C ALA A 250 -8.92 15.27 -8.12
N ASN A 251 -8.53 15.61 -6.88
CA ASN A 251 -9.41 15.91 -5.74
C ASN A 251 -10.31 14.74 -5.28
N THR A 252 -9.98 13.51 -5.68
CA THR A 252 -10.67 12.30 -5.20
C THR A 252 -9.69 11.45 -4.41
N ASP A 253 -10.13 10.95 -3.26
CA ASP A 253 -9.32 10.03 -2.44
C ASP A 253 -8.97 8.77 -3.22
N ILE A 254 -7.69 8.42 -3.22
CA ILE A 254 -7.18 7.20 -3.83
C ILE A 254 -7.54 6.03 -2.93
N GLY A 255 -8.25 5.04 -3.50
CA GLY A 255 -8.65 3.83 -2.81
C GLY A 255 -9.48 2.92 -3.72
N TRP A 256 -9.85 1.76 -3.20
CA TRP A 256 -10.61 0.75 -3.96
C TRP A 256 -12.08 1.12 -4.17
N THR A 257 -12.62 2.07 -3.38
CA THR A 257 -14.06 2.39 -3.32
C THR A 257 -14.61 2.91 -4.64
N LEU A 258 -13.90 3.83 -5.31
CA LEU A 258 -14.32 4.37 -6.61
C LEU A 258 -14.32 3.28 -7.68
N GLY A 259 -13.25 2.48 -7.76
CA GLY A 259 -13.16 1.37 -8.71
C GLY A 259 -14.26 0.32 -8.49
N PHE A 260 -14.55 0.00 -7.23
CA PHE A 260 -15.66 -0.88 -6.86
C PHE A 260 -17.01 -0.32 -7.32
N MET A 261 -17.29 0.95 -7.04
CA MET A 261 -18.53 1.61 -7.46
C MET A 261 -18.68 1.58 -8.98
N LEU A 262 -17.64 2.00 -9.71
CA LEU A 262 -17.66 2.05 -11.18
C LEU A 262 -17.88 0.67 -11.82
N ASN A 263 -17.27 -0.38 -11.25
CA ASN A 263 -17.49 -1.75 -11.70
C ASN A 263 -18.92 -2.22 -11.39
N PHE A 264 -19.41 -1.99 -10.17
CA PHE A 264 -20.73 -2.44 -9.73
C PHE A 264 -21.88 -1.73 -10.45
N THR A 265 -21.69 -0.48 -10.89
CA THR A 265 -22.66 0.29 -11.67
C THR A 265 -22.48 0.15 -13.19
N ASN A 266 -21.58 -0.74 -13.66
CA ASN A 266 -21.25 -0.92 -15.07
C ASN A 266 -20.87 0.39 -15.80
N MET A 267 -20.18 1.29 -15.09
CA MET A 267 -19.73 2.58 -15.63
C MET A 267 -18.37 2.48 -16.34
N ILE A 268 -17.74 1.30 -16.34
CA ILE A 268 -16.50 1.04 -17.08
C ILE A 268 -16.82 0.17 -18.30
N PRO A 269 -16.87 0.72 -19.53
CA PRO A 269 -17.16 -0.04 -20.73
C PRO A 269 -16.00 -0.97 -21.08
N THR A 270 -16.32 -2.15 -21.61
CA THR A 270 -15.34 -3.13 -22.08
C THR A 270 -14.67 -2.68 -23.38
N GLU A 271 -15.44 -2.10 -24.31
CA GLU A 271 -14.95 -1.63 -25.59
C GLU A 271 -14.78 -0.11 -25.61
N ALA A 272 -14.05 0.40 -26.60
CA ALA A 272 -13.94 1.82 -26.84
C ALA A 272 -15.34 2.41 -27.10
N LEU A 273 -15.60 3.60 -26.57
CA LEU A 273 -16.87 4.30 -26.79
C LEU A 273 -17.04 4.57 -28.29
N GLU A 274 -18.07 3.97 -28.89
CA GLU A 274 -18.43 4.24 -30.28
C GLU A 274 -18.80 5.72 -30.43
N HIS A 275 -18.08 6.42 -31.30
CA HIS A 275 -18.44 7.77 -31.69
C HIS A 275 -19.59 7.70 -32.68
N VAL A 276 -20.81 7.78 -32.18
CA VAL A 276 -21.99 7.88 -33.05
C VAL A 276 -22.02 9.29 -33.64
N LYS A 277 -21.63 9.44 -34.91
CA LYS A 277 -21.91 10.67 -35.66
C LYS A 277 -23.39 10.69 -36.02
N GLY A 278 -24.17 11.52 -35.33
CA GLY A 278 -25.54 11.81 -35.74
C GLY A 278 -25.54 12.52 -37.09
N HIS A 279 -26.17 11.94 -38.11
CA HIS A 279 -26.47 12.66 -39.35
C HIS A 279 -27.70 13.55 -39.12
N GLN A 280 -27.70 14.77 -39.70
CA GLN A 280 -28.91 15.59 -39.70
C GLN A 280 -30.05 14.81 -40.37
N PRO A 281 -31.25 14.74 -39.75
CA PRO A 281 -32.36 13.95 -40.26
C PRO A 281 -32.73 14.26 -41.72
N SER A 282 -32.60 15.52 -42.14
CA SER A 282 -32.85 15.97 -43.51
C SER A 282 -31.87 15.38 -44.54
N LEU A 283 -30.58 15.31 -44.20
CA LEU A 283 -29.55 14.74 -45.07
C LEU A 283 -29.69 13.22 -45.18
N TRP A 284 -30.05 12.57 -44.07
CA TRP A 284 -30.34 11.13 -44.07
C TRP A 284 -31.59 10.80 -44.89
N ALA A 285 -32.68 11.54 -44.71
CA ALA A 285 -33.90 11.39 -45.50
C ALA A 285 -33.64 11.62 -46.99
N GLY A 286 -32.89 12.66 -47.35
CA GLY A 286 -32.49 12.93 -48.73
C GLY A 286 -31.68 11.77 -49.33
N ALA A 287 -30.66 11.27 -48.63
CA ALA A 287 -29.85 10.15 -49.08
C ALA A 287 -30.68 8.87 -49.31
N VAL A 288 -31.61 8.56 -48.40
CA VAL A 288 -32.52 7.41 -48.55
C VAL A 288 -33.43 7.59 -49.77
N SER A 289 -34.00 8.79 -49.99
CA SER A 289 -34.82 9.06 -51.18
C SER A 289 -34.03 8.90 -52.49
N PHE A 290 -32.78 9.38 -52.54
CA PHE A 290 -31.91 9.21 -53.72
C PHE A 290 -31.57 7.75 -53.99
N ILE A 291 -31.31 6.95 -52.95
CA ILE A 291 -31.04 5.51 -53.10
C ILE A 291 -32.28 4.78 -53.64
N VAL A 292 -33.46 5.08 -53.10
CA VAL A 292 -34.73 4.47 -53.56
C VAL A 292 -35.00 4.83 -55.02
N LEU A 293 -34.79 6.09 -55.41
CA LEU A 293 -34.97 6.55 -56.80
C LEU A 293 -33.95 5.97 -57.79
N ALA A 294 -32.78 5.55 -57.33
CA ALA A 294 -31.74 4.96 -58.19
C ALA A 294 -31.91 3.45 -58.40
N ILE A 295 -32.71 2.79 -57.57
CA ILE A 295 -32.97 1.34 -57.61
C ILE A 295 -34.25 1.00 -58.40
N VAL A 296 -35.14 1.99 -58.58
CA VAL A 296 -36.38 1.90 -59.37
C VAL A 296 -36.12 2.45 -60.77
#